data_AF-A0A077B4F8-F1
#
_entry.id   AF-A0A077B4F8-F1
#
_cell.length_a   1.000
_cell.length_b   1.000
_cell.length_c   1.000
_cell.angle_alpha   90.00
_cell.angle_beta   90.00
_cell.angle_gamma   90.00
#
_symmetry.space_group_name_H-M   'P 1'
#
loop_
_entity.id
_entity.type
_entity.pdbx_description
1 polymer ?
#
loop_
_entity_poly.entity_id
_entity_poly.type
_entity_poly.pdbx_seq_one_letter_code
_entity_poly.pdbx_strand_id
1 'polypeptide(L)'
;YALFDKYFKKVGDCVGASSCAAGSGKNSAHYLLSWYYSWGGSLDPDSPWAWRIGSSASHQGYQNVLAAYALSQVPELQPASPTGVDDWKTSFDRQLEFLQWLQSTEGGIAGGATNSWKGDYSSPPAGLPQFYGMYYDWQPVYTDP
;
A
#
# COMPACT_ATOMS: atom_id res chain seq x y z
N TYR A 1 -2.04 5.57 -7.24
CA TYR A 1 -3.12 5.37 -6.26
C TYR A 1 -2.93 4.13 -5.40
N ALA A 2 -2.66 2.95 -5.99
CA ALA A 2 -2.39 1.73 -5.22
C ALA A 2 -1.27 1.85 -4.17
N LEU A 3 -0.34 2.81 -4.32
CA LEU A 3 0.80 2.99 -3.42
C LEU A 3 0.45 3.65 -2.06
N PHE A 4 -0.81 3.99 -1.83
CA PHE A 4 -1.27 4.77 -0.68
C PHE A 4 -2.25 4.01 0.20
N ASP A 5 -2.19 4.30 1.49
CA ASP A 5 -3.19 3.88 2.48
C ASP A 5 -4.62 4.21 2.00
N LYS A 6 -5.59 3.36 2.37
CA LYS A 6 -7.00 3.46 1.93
C LYS A 6 -7.58 4.86 2.13
N TYR A 7 -7.36 5.46 3.29
CA TYR A 7 -7.88 6.78 3.62
C TYR A 7 -6.77 7.81 3.78
N PHE A 8 -5.64 7.60 3.10
CA PHE A 8 -4.46 8.45 3.16
C PHE A 8 -4.00 8.73 4.59
N LYS A 9 -4.16 7.77 5.51
CA LYS A 9 -3.54 7.81 6.83
C LYS A 9 -2.03 7.71 6.70
N LYS A 10 -1.30 8.33 7.63
CA LYS A 10 0.16 8.19 7.70
C LYS A 10 0.50 6.70 7.84
N VAL A 11 1.47 6.23 7.07
CA VAL A 11 1.96 4.85 7.14
C VAL A 11 2.85 4.68 8.36
N GLY A 12 2.63 3.57 9.08
CA GLY A 12 3.46 3.14 10.20
C GLY A 12 2.81 3.39 11.56
N ASP A 13 2.71 2.32 12.36
CA ASP A 13 2.11 2.32 13.70
C ASP A 13 0.70 2.95 13.77
N CYS A 14 -0.08 2.78 12.69
CA CYS A 14 -1.38 3.40 12.53
C CYS A 14 -2.47 2.63 13.32
N VAL A 15 -2.62 2.99 14.60
CA VAL A 15 -3.61 2.41 15.52
C VAL A 15 -4.60 3.47 16.00
N GLY A 16 -5.87 3.09 16.01
CA GLY A 16 -7.03 3.91 16.33
C GLY A 16 -7.40 4.83 15.18
N ALA A 17 -8.57 4.62 14.56
CA ALA A 17 -9.01 5.42 13.40
C ALA A 17 -9.00 6.95 13.65
N SER A 18 -9.32 7.37 14.87
CA SER A 18 -9.32 8.78 15.28
C SER A 18 -7.95 9.28 15.73
N SER A 19 -7.06 8.39 16.18
CA SER A 19 -5.74 8.73 16.73
C SER A 19 -4.63 8.68 15.67
N CYS A 20 -4.72 7.74 14.73
CA CYS A 20 -3.81 7.67 13.61
C CYS A 20 -3.97 8.92 12.74
N ALA A 21 -2.88 9.67 12.62
CA ALA A 21 -2.86 10.95 11.93
C ALA A 21 -3.19 10.80 10.43
N ALA A 22 -3.87 11.80 9.89
CA ALA A 22 -3.96 11.95 8.44
C ALA A 22 -2.56 12.17 7.85
N GLY A 23 -2.34 11.65 6.65
CA GLY A 23 -1.11 11.86 5.93
C GLY A 23 -0.97 13.30 5.40
N SER A 24 0.27 13.71 5.15
CA SER A 24 0.63 14.95 4.48
C SER A 24 1.79 14.67 3.50
N GLY A 25 1.76 15.31 2.33
CA GLY A 25 2.66 14.97 1.24
C GLY A 25 2.51 13.49 0.84
N LYS A 26 3.61 12.73 0.90
CA LYS A 26 3.64 11.30 0.55
C LYS A 26 3.83 10.37 1.75
N ASN A 27 3.66 10.85 2.98
CA ASN A 27 3.84 9.98 4.16
C ASN A 27 2.68 8.99 4.38
N SER A 28 1.63 9.04 3.56
CA SER A 28 0.59 8.00 3.45
C SER A 28 0.88 6.98 2.34
N ALA A 29 1.98 7.14 1.61
CA ALA A 29 2.43 6.16 0.63
C ALA A 29 3.26 5.05 1.30
N HIS A 30 2.80 3.81 1.19
CA HIS A 30 3.57 2.64 1.60
C HIS A 30 4.47 2.12 0.46
N TYR A 31 4.28 2.61 -0.77
CA TYR A 31 5.06 2.27 -1.98
C TYR A 31 5.00 0.80 -2.40
N LEU A 32 3.93 0.11 -2.01
CA LEU A 32 3.60 -1.24 -2.48
C LEU A 32 2.35 -1.22 -3.36
N LEU A 33 2.22 -2.20 -4.24
CA LEU A 33 0.97 -2.43 -4.95
C LEU A 33 -0.04 -3.07 -3.98
N SER A 34 -0.91 -2.23 -3.41
CA SER A 34 -1.99 -2.70 -2.53
C SER A 34 -3.10 -3.40 -3.32
N TRP A 35 -4.01 -4.05 -2.59
CA TRP A 35 -5.07 -4.88 -3.16
C TRP A 35 -5.93 -4.17 -4.22
N TYR A 36 -6.15 -2.86 -4.04
CA TYR A 36 -6.91 -2.04 -4.97
C TYR A 36 -6.65 -0.55 -4.74
N TYR A 37 -7.13 0.24 -5.69
CA TYR A 37 -7.57 1.60 -5.45
C TYR A 37 -8.97 1.75 -6.07
N SER A 38 -9.75 2.70 -5.59
CA SER A 38 -11.11 2.94 -6.09
C SER A 38 -11.42 4.43 -6.14
N TRP A 39 -12.41 4.79 -6.96
CA TRP A 39 -12.90 6.15 -7.10
C TRP A 39 -14.40 6.15 -7.39
N GLY A 40 -15.05 7.29 -7.15
CA GLY A 40 -16.47 7.46 -7.42
C GLY A 40 -16.89 8.92 -7.37
N GLY A 41 -18.15 9.19 -7.72
CA GLY A 41 -18.71 10.54 -7.74
C GLY A 41 -20.21 10.56 -7.97
N SER A 42 -20.80 11.74 -7.78
CA SER A 42 -22.22 12.00 -8.03
C SER A 42 -22.53 11.90 -9.52
N LEU A 43 -23.70 11.33 -9.85
CA LEU A 43 -24.29 11.43 -11.19
C LEU A 43 -25.14 12.71 -11.34
N ASP A 44 -25.50 13.34 -10.22
CA ASP A 44 -26.31 14.55 -10.20
C ASP A 44 -25.42 15.78 -10.44
N PRO A 45 -25.57 16.48 -11.58
CA PRO A 45 -24.79 17.69 -11.86
C PRO A 45 -25.12 18.84 -10.89
N ASP A 46 -26.29 18.84 -10.26
CA ASP A 46 -26.72 19.88 -9.33
C ASP A 46 -26.23 19.62 -7.89
N SER A 47 -25.68 18.44 -7.62
CA SER A 47 -25.08 18.07 -6.34
C SER A 47 -23.74 17.34 -6.54
N PRO A 48 -22.68 18.04 -6.98
CA PRO A 48 -21.41 17.42 -7.35
C PRO A 48 -20.59 17.02 -6.12
N TRP A 49 -20.12 15.77 -6.13
CA TRP A 49 -19.11 15.26 -5.20
C TRP A 49 -18.30 14.15 -5.87
N ALA A 50 -17.08 13.91 -5.38
CA ALA A 50 -16.22 12.81 -5.83
C ALA A 50 -15.33 12.33 -4.70
N TRP A 51 -14.85 11.09 -4.80
CA TRP A 51 -13.91 10.50 -3.84
C TRP A 51 -12.91 9.57 -4.53
N ARG A 52 -11.78 9.34 -3.84
CA ARG A 52 -10.75 8.37 -4.21
C ARG A 52 -10.24 7.70 -2.93
N ILE A 53 -9.88 6.42 -3.03
CA ILE A 53 -9.23 5.66 -1.96
C ILE A 53 -8.10 4.81 -2.55
N GLY A 54 -7.05 4.58 -1.75
CA GLY A 54 -6.09 3.50 -1.99
C GLY A 54 -6.57 2.19 -1.37
N SER A 55 -5.63 1.39 -0.87
CA SER A 55 -5.90 0.26 0.02
C SER A 55 -4.75 0.12 1.00
N SER A 56 -5.06 -0.12 2.27
CA SER A 56 -4.05 -0.20 3.34
C SER A 56 -3.34 -1.55 3.39
N ALA A 57 -3.83 -2.57 2.67
CA ALA A 57 -3.27 -3.92 2.68
C ALA A 57 -2.63 -4.27 1.33
N SER A 58 -1.42 -4.83 1.39
CA SER A 58 -0.64 -5.27 0.22
C SER A 58 -0.26 -6.73 0.36
N HIS A 59 -0.41 -7.49 -0.72
CA HIS A 59 -0.13 -8.92 -0.80
C HIS A 59 1.10 -9.17 -1.69
N GLN A 60 1.98 -10.11 -1.33
CA GLN A 60 3.21 -10.39 -2.10
C GLN A 60 2.94 -10.66 -3.58
N GLY A 61 1.90 -11.45 -3.87
CA GLY A 61 1.57 -11.87 -5.24
C GLY A 61 1.08 -10.75 -6.17
N TYR A 62 0.83 -9.55 -5.63
CA TYR A 62 0.45 -8.37 -6.44
C TYR A 62 1.66 -7.49 -6.77
N GLN A 63 2.79 -7.69 -6.11
CA GLN A 63 3.99 -6.91 -6.39
C GLN A 63 4.50 -7.27 -7.79
N ASN A 64 5.00 -6.27 -8.51
CA ASN A 64 5.50 -6.41 -9.86
C ASN A 64 6.76 -5.56 -10.02
N VAL A 65 7.88 -6.13 -9.58
CA VAL A 65 9.20 -5.50 -9.61
C VAL A 65 9.67 -5.19 -11.04
N LEU A 66 9.21 -5.95 -12.04
CA LEU A 66 9.49 -5.68 -13.45
C LEU A 66 8.80 -4.40 -13.93
N ALA A 67 7.52 -4.23 -13.60
CA ALA A 67 6.79 -3.01 -13.94
C ALA A 67 7.38 -1.80 -13.20
N ALA A 68 7.72 -1.93 -11.92
CA ALA A 68 8.35 -0.86 -11.16
C ALA A 68 9.73 -0.47 -11.72
N TYR A 69 10.54 -1.45 -12.13
CA TYR A 69 11.79 -1.21 -12.86
C TYR A 69 11.54 -0.43 -14.17
N ALA A 70 10.60 -0.90 -15.00
CA ALA A 70 10.31 -0.29 -16.29
C ALA A 70 9.86 1.18 -16.14
N LEU A 71 8.93 1.44 -15.23
CA LEU A 71 8.36 2.77 -14.99
C LEU A 71 9.37 3.74 -14.32
N SER A 72 10.44 3.23 -13.72
CA SER A 72 11.48 4.05 -13.08
C SER A 72 12.73 4.24 -13.92
N GLN A 73 13.08 3.30 -14.80
CA GLN A 73 14.40 3.26 -15.45
C GLN A 73 14.37 3.16 -16.99
N VAL A 74 13.24 2.77 -17.60
CA VAL A 74 13.13 2.64 -19.06
C VAL A 74 12.54 3.94 -19.63
N PRO A 75 13.30 4.76 -20.37
CA PRO A 75 12.87 6.09 -20.80
C PRO A 75 11.52 6.11 -21.54
N GLU A 76 11.24 5.08 -22.33
CA GLU A 76 10.01 4.94 -23.11
C GLU A 76 8.77 4.68 -22.25
N LEU A 77 8.96 4.22 -21.01
CA LEU A 77 7.89 3.88 -20.06
C LEU A 77 7.85 4.79 -18.83
N GLN A 78 8.79 5.72 -18.69
CA GLN A 78 8.80 6.66 -17.57
C GLN A 78 7.56 7.58 -17.61
N PRO A 79 6.80 7.69 -16.51
CA PRO A 79 5.66 8.61 -16.46
C PRO A 79 6.12 10.06 -16.63
N ALA A 80 5.38 10.85 -17.41
CA ALA A 80 5.66 12.27 -17.61
C ALA A 80 5.34 13.16 -16.40
N SER A 81 4.71 12.62 -15.36
CA SER A 81 4.36 13.40 -14.17
C SER A 81 5.60 13.75 -13.35
N PRO A 82 5.67 14.95 -12.72
CA PRO A 82 6.91 15.46 -12.12
C PRO A 82 7.56 14.57 -11.06
N THR A 83 6.82 13.64 -10.46
CA THR A 83 7.34 12.75 -9.41
C THR A 83 7.03 11.27 -9.67
N GLY A 84 6.47 10.94 -10.84
CA GLY A 84 6.06 9.57 -11.15
C GLY A 84 7.23 8.60 -11.20
N VAL A 85 8.35 9.02 -11.80
CA VAL A 85 9.59 8.23 -11.86
C VAL A 85 10.14 7.97 -10.45
N ASP A 86 10.20 8.99 -9.60
CA ASP A 86 10.71 8.86 -8.22
C ASP A 86 9.83 7.95 -7.35
N ASP A 87 8.51 8.01 -7.53
CA ASP A 87 7.58 7.12 -6.82
C ASP A 87 7.77 5.67 -7.23
N TRP A 88 7.94 5.41 -8.53
CA TRP A 88 8.19 4.05 -9.03
C TRP A 88 9.58 3.54 -8.67
N LYS A 89 10.57 4.42 -8.59
CA LYS A 89 11.91 4.06 -8.09
C LYS A 89 11.84 3.64 -6.62
N THR A 90 11.16 4.43 -5.79
CA THR A 90 10.93 4.08 -4.37
C THR A 90 10.12 2.78 -4.25
N SER A 91 9.11 2.59 -5.10
CA SER A 91 8.31 1.36 -5.11
C SER A 91 9.10 0.14 -5.57
N PHE A 92 10.00 0.28 -6.53
CA PHE A 92 10.87 -0.81 -6.99
C PHE A 92 11.71 -1.35 -5.83
N ASP A 93 12.42 -0.46 -5.13
CA ASP A 93 13.24 -0.84 -3.97
C ASP A 93 12.38 -1.43 -2.85
N ARG A 94 11.25 -0.78 -2.53
CA ARG A 94 10.34 -1.22 -1.47
C ARG A 94 9.71 -2.59 -1.75
N GLN A 95 9.39 -2.88 -3.00
CA GLN A 95 8.83 -4.18 -3.38
C GLN A 95 9.86 -5.30 -3.21
N LEU A 96 11.13 -5.07 -3.55
CA LEU A 96 12.20 -6.04 -3.33
C LEU A 96 12.43 -6.30 -1.82
N GLU A 97 12.48 -5.23 -1.02
CA GLU A 97 12.57 -5.33 0.45
C GLU A 97 11.39 -6.14 1.02
N PHE A 98 10.17 -5.88 0.54
CA PHE A 98 8.95 -6.54 1.00
C PHE A 98 8.93 -8.03 0.67
N LEU A 99 9.28 -8.39 -0.57
CA LEU A 99 9.34 -9.78 -1.00
C LEU A 99 10.42 -10.55 -0.23
N GLN A 100 11.59 -9.94 0.01
CA GLN A 100 12.65 -10.56 0.79
C GLN A 100 12.25 -10.72 2.27
N TRP A 101 11.61 -9.72 2.86
CA TRP A 101 11.13 -9.75 4.23
C TRP A 101 10.09 -10.87 4.46
N LEU A 102 9.26 -11.15 3.46
CA LEU A 102 8.23 -12.20 3.51
C LEU A 102 8.74 -13.60 3.21
N GLN A 103 10.01 -13.78 2.86
CA GLN A 103 10.54 -15.09 2.52
C GLN A 103 10.65 -15.98 3.78
N SER A 104 9.99 -17.13 3.76
CA SER A 104 10.06 -18.14 4.82
C SER A 104 11.42 -18.86 4.83
N THR A 105 11.67 -19.60 5.91
CA THR A 105 12.88 -20.43 6.05
C THR A 105 13.00 -21.51 4.97
N GLU A 106 11.88 -21.96 4.40
CA GLU A 106 11.81 -22.94 3.31
C GLU A 106 11.90 -22.28 1.92
N GLY A 107 11.82 -20.95 1.85
CA GLY A 107 12.01 -20.15 0.63
C GLY A 107 10.74 -19.65 -0.05
N GLY A 108 9.54 -20.04 0.43
CA GLY A 108 8.27 -19.49 -0.06
C GLY A 108 8.02 -18.06 0.42
N ILE A 109 7.21 -17.27 -0.28
CA ILE A 109 6.90 -15.88 0.12
C ILE A 109 5.55 -15.83 0.82
N ALA A 110 5.54 -15.39 2.08
CA ALA A 110 4.36 -15.25 2.94
C ALA A 110 3.41 -14.13 2.50
N GLY A 111 2.23 -14.02 3.11
CA GLY A 111 1.11 -13.17 2.68
C GLY A 111 1.47 -11.70 2.37
N GLY A 112 1.68 -10.88 3.40
CA GLY A 112 1.96 -9.46 3.20
C GLY A 112 1.88 -8.61 4.47
N ALA A 113 1.39 -7.38 4.33
CA ALA A 113 1.23 -6.45 5.44
C ALA A 113 0.07 -5.47 5.24
N THR A 114 -0.42 -4.90 6.35
CA THR A 114 -1.47 -3.88 6.37
C THR A 114 -1.13 -2.68 7.25
N ASN A 115 -1.46 -1.47 6.79
CA ASN A 115 -1.47 -0.24 7.61
C ASN A 115 -2.78 -0.06 8.40
N SER A 116 -3.80 -0.89 8.13
CA SER A 116 -5.10 -0.85 8.80
C SER A 116 -5.45 -2.25 9.26
N TRP A 117 -5.07 -2.60 10.48
CA TRP A 117 -5.41 -3.90 11.06
C TRP A 117 -6.93 -4.09 11.05
N LYS A 118 -7.40 -5.25 10.59
CA LYS A 118 -8.83 -5.58 10.35
C LYS A 118 -9.62 -4.57 9.49
N GLY A 119 -8.95 -3.64 8.82
CA GLY A 119 -9.58 -2.61 7.99
C GLY A 119 -10.23 -1.46 8.75
N ASP A 120 -10.03 -1.35 10.07
CA ASP A 120 -10.57 -0.29 10.93
C ASP A 120 -9.49 0.43 11.76
N TYR A 121 -8.22 0.17 11.46
CA TYR A 121 -7.06 0.66 12.22
C TYR A 121 -7.07 0.19 13.69
N SER A 122 -7.63 -0.99 13.98
CA SER A 122 -7.61 -1.56 15.32
C SER A 122 -6.19 -1.92 15.78
N SER A 123 -6.05 -2.23 17.08
CA SER A 123 -4.77 -2.72 17.60
C SER A 123 -4.49 -4.14 17.10
N PRO A 124 -3.30 -4.41 16.52
CA PRO A 124 -2.87 -5.76 16.21
C PRO A 124 -2.45 -6.52 17.47
N PRO A 125 -2.31 -7.87 17.39
CA PRO A 125 -1.68 -8.66 18.44
C PRO A 125 -0.29 -8.11 18.81
N ALA A 126 0.07 -8.19 20.09
CA ALA A 126 1.38 -7.79 20.56
C ALA A 126 2.50 -8.65 19.93
N GLY A 127 3.62 -8.02 19.58
CA GLY A 127 4.79 -8.70 19.03
C GLY A 127 4.69 -9.11 17.56
N LEU A 128 3.63 -8.69 16.86
CA LEU A 128 3.48 -8.94 15.42
C LEU A 128 4.62 -8.26 14.64
N PRO A 129 5.32 -8.97 13.73
CA PRO A 129 6.36 -8.38 12.90
C PRO A 129 5.84 -7.21 12.08
N GLN A 130 6.72 -6.25 11.82
CA GLN A 130 6.37 -5.05 11.06
C GLN A 130 7.28 -4.84 9.86
N PHE A 131 6.73 -4.20 8.84
CA PHE A 131 7.44 -3.73 7.65
C PHE A 131 7.13 -2.25 7.43
N TYR A 132 8.11 -1.37 7.67
CA TYR A 132 7.90 0.09 7.66
C TYR A 132 6.73 0.55 8.56
N GLY A 133 6.55 -0.13 9.70
CA GLY A 133 5.47 0.12 10.66
C GLY A 133 4.10 -0.44 10.25
N MET A 134 3.96 -1.05 9.06
CA MET A 134 2.79 -1.85 8.70
C MET A 134 2.87 -3.23 9.32
N TYR A 135 1.73 -3.80 9.66
CA TYR A 135 1.63 -5.05 10.41
C TYR A 135 1.61 -6.26 9.48
N TYR A 136 2.43 -7.28 9.77
CA TYR A 136 2.42 -8.55 9.05
C TYR A 136 1.02 -9.17 9.03
N ASP A 137 0.59 -9.59 7.86
CA ASP A 137 -0.67 -10.32 7.67
C ASP A 137 -0.38 -11.54 6.80
N TRP A 138 -0.67 -12.73 7.33
CA TRP A 138 -0.47 -13.99 6.61
C TRP A 138 -1.55 -14.23 5.55
N GLN A 139 -2.70 -13.55 5.67
CA GLN A 139 -3.86 -13.64 4.77
C GLN A 139 -4.40 -12.24 4.40
N PRO A 140 -3.61 -11.40 3.71
CA PRO A 140 -4.06 -10.05 3.39
C PRO A 140 -5.41 -10.05 2.66
N VAL A 141 -6.35 -9.26 3.20
CA VAL A 141 -7.68 -8.94 2.64
C VAL A 141 -8.75 -10.02 2.73
N TYR A 142 -8.53 -11.20 2.16
CA TYR A 142 -9.50 -12.29 2.19
C TYR A 142 -9.08 -13.36 3.19
N THR A 143 -10.05 -13.92 3.90
CA THR A 143 -9.85 -14.92 4.97
C THR A 143 -10.71 -16.17 4.76
N ASP A 144 -11.20 -16.35 3.53
CA ASP A 144 -12.07 -17.45 3.13
C ASP A 144 -11.96 -17.69 1.62
N PRO A 145 -10.93 -18.42 1.16
CA PRO A 145 -9.63 -18.72 1.80
C PRO A 145 -8.63 -17.56 1.73
#